data_AF-A0A354F4Q2-F1
#
_entry.id   AF-A0A354F4Q2-F1
#
_cell.length_a   1.000
_cell.length_b   1.000
_cell.length_c   1.000
_cell.angle_alpha   90.00
_cell.angle_beta   90.00
_cell.angle_gamma   90.00
#
_symmetry.space_group_name_H-M   'P 1'
#
loop_
_entity.id
_entity.type
_entity.pdbx_description
1 polymer ?
#
loop_
_entity_poly.entity_id
_entity_poly.type
_entity_poly.pdbx_seq_one_letter_code
_entity_poly.pdbx_strand_id
1 'polypeptide(L)'
;MEHEEIHLDFNFMMKEQLGDDSGLELEDINYLSEKIELIHSDLVAKRVAGELPFFDLPYQDTAPLKALAEDLTATFDNLLLIGIGGSALGPLAIHNALHSPFYNQIVQHDKRHPRMYFL
;
A
#
# COMPACT_ATOMS: atom_id res chain seq x y z
N MET A 1 -16.50 10.01 -9.23
CA MET A 1 -16.38 8.73 -8.52
C MET A 1 -16.46 9.09 -7.06
N GLU A 2 -17.42 8.56 -6.33
CA GLU A 2 -17.35 8.62 -4.86
C GLU A 2 -16.07 7.91 -4.44
N HIS A 3 -15.25 8.56 -3.63
CA HIS A 3 -14.06 7.94 -3.08
C HIS A 3 -14.54 7.02 -1.95
N GLU A 4 -14.40 5.71 -2.13
CA GLU A 4 -14.55 4.78 -1.00
C GLU A 4 -13.45 5.08 0.02
N GLU A 5 -13.86 5.35 1.25
CA GLU A 5 -12.94 5.62 2.35
C GLU A 5 -12.45 4.32 2.98
N ILE A 6 -11.22 4.32 3.48
CA ILE A 6 -10.73 3.23 4.31
C ILE A 6 -11.35 3.40 5.69
N HIS A 7 -12.21 2.46 6.09
CA HIS A 7 -12.78 2.40 7.42
C HIS A 7 -11.89 1.56 8.34
N LEU A 8 -11.46 2.14 9.47
CA LEU A 8 -10.77 1.43 10.53
C LEU A 8 -11.79 1.04 11.61
N ASP A 9 -12.10 -0.26 11.70
CA ASP A 9 -12.88 -0.82 12.80
C ASP A 9 -11.94 -1.50 13.80
N PHE A 10 -11.82 -0.92 15.00
CA PHE A 10 -11.03 -1.45 16.10
C PHE A 10 -11.90 -1.98 17.25
N ASN A 11 -13.22 -2.16 17.05
CA ASN A 11 -14.14 -2.60 18.10
C ASN A 11 -13.75 -3.94 18.72
N PHE A 12 -13.19 -4.87 17.93
CA PHE A 12 -12.70 -6.17 18.41
C PHE A 12 -11.38 -6.11 19.19
N MET A 13 -10.87 -4.91 19.47
CA MET A 13 -9.79 -4.66 20.43
C MET A 13 -10.32 -4.09 21.75
N MET A 14 -11.58 -3.63 21.79
CA MET A 14 -12.17 -2.91 22.91
C MET A 14 -12.80 -3.87 23.94
N LYS A 15 -12.78 -3.45 25.20
CA LYS A 15 -13.31 -4.20 26.34
C LYS A 15 -14.79 -4.52 26.18
N GLU A 16 -15.58 -3.59 25.63
CA GLU A 16 -17.01 -3.77 25.38
C GLU A 16 -17.31 -4.99 24.51
N GLN A 17 -16.38 -5.39 23.63
CA GLN A 17 -16.54 -6.53 22.73
C GLN A 17 -15.84 -7.80 23.22
N LEU A 18 -14.77 -7.68 24.02
CA LEU A 18 -13.94 -8.80 24.49
C LEU A 18 -14.27 -9.28 25.91
N GLY A 19 -15.02 -8.49 26.69
CA GLY A 19 -15.42 -8.79 28.07
C GLY A 19 -14.49 -8.20 29.13
N ASP A 20 -14.97 -8.11 30.37
CA ASP A 20 -14.38 -7.23 31.41
C ASP A 20 -12.91 -7.52 31.78
N ASP A 21 -12.44 -8.75 31.57
CA ASP A 21 -11.07 -9.18 31.88
C ASP A 21 -10.11 -9.08 30.68
N SER A 22 -10.53 -8.49 29.55
CA SER A 22 -9.75 -8.45 28.31
C SER A 22 -10.07 -7.23 27.44
N GLY A 23 -9.11 -6.76 26.64
CA GLY A 23 -9.30 -5.63 25.72
C GLY A 23 -8.93 -4.28 26.31
N LEU A 24 -9.00 -3.25 25.46
CA LEU A 24 -8.67 -1.87 25.77
C LEU A 24 -9.92 -1.09 26.20
N GLU A 25 -9.77 -0.20 27.17
CA GLU A 25 -10.76 0.85 27.46
C GLU A 25 -10.45 2.10 26.63
N LEU A 26 -11.44 2.97 26.43
CA LEU A 26 -11.23 4.21 25.68
C LEU A 26 -10.20 5.12 26.38
N GLU A 27 -10.17 5.06 27.71
CA GLU A 27 -9.21 5.73 28.58
C GLU A 27 -7.76 5.30 28.30
N ASP A 28 -7.51 4.02 27.95
CA ASP A 28 -6.17 3.54 27.59
C ASP A 28 -5.66 4.20 26.31
N ILE A 29 -6.56 4.42 25.34
CA ILE A 29 -6.25 5.11 24.09
C ILE A 29 -6.03 6.60 24.35
N ASN A 30 -6.94 7.24 25.09
CA ASN A 30 -6.86 8.66 25.42
C ASN A 30 -5.61 9.01 26.25
N TYR A 31 -5.16 8.09 27.10
CA TYR A 31 -3.91 8.24 27.85
C TYR A 31 -2.69 8.41 26.92
N LEU A 32 -2.73 7.89 25.70
CA LEU A 32 -1.65 8.00 24.72
C LEU A 32 -1.69 9.28 23.89
N SER A 33 -2.75 10.10 23.99
CA SER A 33 -2.96 11.25 23.10
C SER A 33 -1.79 12.23 23.09
N GLU A 34 -1.28 12.65 24.25
CA GLU A 34 -0.13 13.57 24.33
C GLU A 34 1.12 12.99 23.65
N LYS A 35 1.37 11.69 23.84
CA LYS A 35 2.52 11.01 23.21
C LYS A 35 2.35 10.90 21.70
N ILE A 36 1.14 10.61 21.23
CA ILE A 36 0.81 10.55 19.80
C ILE A 36 1.01 11.92 19.15
N GLU A 37 0.57 13.01 19.80
CA GLU A 37 0.77 14.38 19.30
C GLU A 37 2.26 14.73 19.16
N LEU A 38 3.09 14.34 20.14
CA LEU A 38 4.54 14.54 20.08
C LEU A 38 5.17 13.76 18.92
N ILE A 39 4.81 12.48 18.76
CA ILE A 39 5.32 11.64 17.66
C ILE A 39 4.86 12.19 16.30
N HIS A 40 3.60 12.58 16.18
CA HIS A 40 3.05 13.15 14.95
C HIS A 40 3.78 14.43 14.57
N SER A 41 4.05 15.32 15.53
CA SER A 41 4.81 16.55 15.30
C SER A 41 6.24 16.28 14.83
N ASP A 42 6.92 15.28 15.41
CA ASP A 42 8.25 14.83 14.97
C ASP A 42 8.23 14.28 13.54
N LEU A 43 7.24 13.43 13.21
CA LEU A 43 7.08 12.88 11.85
C LEU A 43 6.84 13.99 10.82
N VAL A 44 6.00 14.98 11.15
CA VAL A 44 5.76 16.14 10.28
C VAL A 44 7.05 16.95 10.09
N ALA A 45 7.79 17.23 11.16
CA ALA A 45 9.06 17.95 11.08
C ALA A 45 10.08 17.22 10.20
N LYS A 46 10.22 15.90 10.37
CA LYS A 46 11.10 15.05 9.53
C LYS A 46 10.67 14.99 8.07
N ARG A 47 9.37 14.95 7.80
CA ARG A 47 8.84 15.07 6.43
C ARG A 47 9.24 16.40 5.80
N VAL A 48 9.01 17.53 6.49
CA VAL A 48 9.37 18.87 6.00
C VAL A 48 10.88 19.01 5.80
N ALA A 49 11.69 18.37 6.65
CA ALA A 49 13.14 18.31 6.52
C ALA A 49 13.63 17.39 5.39
N GLY A 50 12.75 16.62 4.74
CA GLY A 50 13.09 15.71 3.65
C GLY A 50 13.65 14.35 4.09
N GLU A 51 13.59 14.03 5.39
CA GLU A 51 14.11 12.77 5.93
C GLU A 51 13.17 11.57 5.69
N LEU A 52 11.89 11.85 5.39
CA LEU A 52 10.86 10.84 5.14
C LEU A 52 10.27 11.00 3.72
N PRO A 53 11.08 10.81 2.65
CA PRO A 53 10.66 11.11 1.28
C PRO A 53 9.49 10.26 0.79
N PHE A 54 9.21 9.11 1.45
CA PHE A 54 8.09 8.25 1.09
C PHE A 54 6.72 8.91 1.28
N PHE A 55 6.59 9.87 2.20
CA PHE A 55 5.35 10.60 2.41
C PHE A 55 4.92 11.42 1.19
N ASP A 56 5.87 11.80 0.34
CA ASP A 56 5.61 12.67 -0.80
C ASP A 56 5.42 11.89 -2.11
N LEU A 57 5.64 10.56 -2.10
CA LEU A 57 5.47 9.70 -3.28
C LEU A 57 4.12 9.85 -3.99
N PRO A 58 2.95 9.93 -3.29
CA PRO A 58 1.66 10.06 -3.97
C PRO A 58 1.49 11.35 -4.77
N TYR A 59 2.32 12.37 -4.52
CA TYR A 59 2.23 13.69 -5.14
C TYR A 59 3.28 13.91 -6.24
N GLN A 60 4.13 12.93 -6.51
CA GLN A 60 5.15 13.02 -7.56
C GLN A 60 4.55 12.80 -8.95
N ASP A 61 5.20 13.38 -9.97
CA ASP A 61 4.82 13.14 -11.36
C ASP A 61 5.17 11.69 -11.77
N THR A 62 4.14 10.95 -12.17
CA THR A 62 4.24 9.55 -12.59
C THR A 62 4.28 9.40 -14.11
N ALA A 63 4.20 10.48 -14.89
CA ALA A 63 4.18 10.43 -16.35
C ALA A 63 5.38 9.66 -16.95
N PRO A 64 6.64 9.83 -16.48
CA PRO A 64 7.76 9.07 -17.02
C PRO A 64 7.64 7.55 -16.79
N LEU A 65 7.14 7.13 -15.62
CA LEU A 65 6.93 5.72 -15.30
C LEU A 65 5.81 5.11 -16.14
N LYS A 66 4.74 5.88 -16.40
CA LYS A 66 3.63 5.44 -17.26
C LYS A 66 4.08 5.28 -18.70
N ALA A 67 4.86 6.22 -19.24
CA ALA A 67 5.43 6.12 -20.58
C ALA A 67 6.33 4.88 -20.72
N LEU A 68 7.17 4.59 -19.72
CA LEU A 68 7.97 3.37 -19.69
C LEU A 68 7.08 2.12 -19.66
N ALA A 69 6.04 2.10 -18.83
CA ALA A 69 5.12 0.96 -18.75
C ALA A 69 4.37 0.69 -20.07
N GLU A 70 4.02 1.74 -20.81
CA GLU A 70 3.42 1.64 -22.14
C GLU A 70 4.40 1.00 -23.15
N ASP A 71 5.65 1.46 -23.17
CA ASP A 71 6.70 0.90 -24.03
C ASP A 71 6.98 -0.59 -23.71
N LEU A 72 7.10 -0.92 -22.42
CA LEU A 72 7.26 -2.31 -21.98
C LEU A 72 6.06 -3.18 -22.36
N THR A 73 4.85 -2.65 -22.25
CA THR A 73 3.62 -3.37 -22.62
C THR A 73 3.51 -3.60 -24.13
N ALA A 74 4.03 -2.68 -24.94
CA ALA A 74 4.06 -2.84 -26.40
C ALA A 74 5.13 -3.83 -26.87
N THR A 75 6.18 -4.02 -26.08
CA THR A 75 7.39 -4.75 -26.50
C THR A 75 7.46 -6.17 -25.95
N PHE A 76 6.97 -6.41 -24.73
CA PHE A 76 7.18 -7.66 -24.01
C PHE A 76 5.87 -8.37 -23.65
N ASP A 77 5.83 -9.69 -23.86
CA ASP A 77 4.75 -10.55 -23.39
C ASP A 77 4.89 -10.93 -21.90
N ASN A 78 6.11 -10.87 -21.36
CA ASN A 78 6.43 -11.28 -20.00
C ASN A 78 7.43 -10.30 -19.37
N LEU A 79 7.19 -9.93 -18.10
CA LEU A 79 8.12 -9.18 -17.27
C LEU A 79 8.52 -10.01 -16.05
N LEU A 80 9.82 -10.02 -15.79
CA LEU A 80 10.43 -10.72 -14.67
C LEU A 80 11.00 -9.70 -13.69
N LEU A 81 10.38 -9.57 -12.53
CA LEU A 81 10.91 -8.77 -11.44
C LEU A 81 11.82 -9.65 -10.58
N ILE A 82 13.13 -9.36 -10.60
CA ILE A 82 14.13 -10.06 -9.79
C ILE A 82 14.44 -9.18 -8.58
N GLY A 83 14.04 -9.61 -7.39
CA GLY A 83 14.21 -8.84 -6.17
C GLY A 83 13.71 -9.55 -4.92
N ILE A 84 14.13 -9.05 -3.76
CA ILE A 84 13.74 -9.60 -2.46
C ILE A 84 13.33 -8.48 -1.49
N GLY A 85 12.50 -8.81 -0.50
CA GLY A 85 12.06 -7.85 0.50
C GLY A 85 11.29 -6.69 -0.13
N GLY A 86 11.62 -5.46 0.25
CA GLY A 86 10.90 -4.27 -0.20
C GLY A 86 10.86 -4.08 -1.72
N SER A 87 11.87 -4.57 -2.45
CA SER A 87 11.93 -4.42 -3.91
C SER A 87 11.01 -5.39 -4.66
N ALA A 88 10.46 -6.41 -4.00
CA ALA A 88 9.57 -7.40 -4.62
C ALA A 88 8.20 -7.50 -3.94
N LEU A 89 8.13 -7.37 -2.61
CA LEU A 89 6.88 -7.52 -1.86
C LEU A 89 5.85 -6.44 -2.19
N GLY A 90 6.27 -5.19 -2.40
CA GLY A 90 5.36 -4.10 -2.80
C GLY A 90 4.70 -4.36 -4.16
N PRO A 91 5.49 -4.56 -5.23
CA PRO A 91 4.96 -4.93 -6.54
C PRO A 91 4.09 -6.19 -6.51
N LEU A 92 4.49 -7.23 -5.77
CA LEU A 92 3.72 -8.48 -5.63
C LEU A 92 2.37 -8.26 -4.93
N ALA A 93 2.35 -7.48 -3.85
CA ALA A 93 1.12 -7.15 -3.13
C ALA A 93 0.12 -6.41 -4.01
N ILE A 94 0.59 -5.40 -4.76
CA ILE A 94 -0.24 -4.67 -5.73
C ILE A 94 -0.77 -5.62 -6.81
N HIS A 95 0.09 -6.47 -7.37
CA HIS A 95 -0.31 -7.41 -8.40
C HIS A 95 -1.40 -8.38 -7.92
N ASN A 96 -1.24 -8.95 -6.72
CA ASN A 96 -2.19 -9.90 -6.15
C ASN A 96 -3.51 -9.24 -5.70
N ALA A 97 -3.47 -7.98 -5.25
CA ALA A 97 -4.65 -7.27 -4.79
C ALA A 97 -5.53 -6.75 -5.95
N LEU A 98 -4.90 -6.32 -7.04
CA LEU A 98 -5.60 -5.63 -8.14
C LEU A 98 -5.89 -6.52 -9.34
N HIS A 99 -5.26 -7.69 -9.46
CA HIS A 99 -5.48 -8.61 -10.58
C HIS A 99 -6.10 -9.93 -10.16
N SER A 100 -6.69 -10.63 -11.13
CA SER A 100 -7.16 -12.00 -10.95
C SER A 100 -6.02 -12.92 -10.51
N PRO A 101 -6.26 -13.91 -9.63
CA PRO A 101 -5.27 -14.94 -9.32
C PRO A 101 -4.85 -15.76 -10.56
N PHE A 102 -5.64 -15.71 -11.63
CA PHE A 102 -5.35 -16.35 -12.92
C PHE A 102 -4.78 -15.38 -13.96
N TYR A 103 -4.32 -14.18 -13.56
CA TYR A 103 -3.85 -13.14 -14.48
C TYR A 103 -2.90 -13.67 -15.56
N ASN A 104 -1.90 -14.48 -15.18
CA ASN A 104 -0.92 -15.06 -16.11
C ASN A 104 -1.46 -16.21 -16.99
N GLN A 105 -2.67 -16.70 -16.74
CA GLN A 105 -3.31 -17.84 -17.44
C GLN A 105 -4.41 -17.40 -18.42
N ILE A 106 -4.82 -16.13 -18.39
CA ILE A 106 -5.85 -15.61 -19.28
C ILE A 106 -5.29 -15.61 -20.72
N VAL A 107 -5.99 -16.30 -21.64
CA VAL A 107 -5.63 -16.37 -23.06
C VAL A 107 -5.86 -14.98 -23.67
N GLN A 108 -4.78 -14.34 -24.11
CA GLN A 108 -4.84 -12.98 -24.64
C GLN A 108 -5.20 -13.02 -26.13
N HIS A 109 -6.42 -12.60 -26.47
CA HIS A 109 -6.92 -12.60 -27.86
C HIS A 109 -6.79 -11.26 -28.58
N ASP A 110 -6.79 -10.14 -27.84
CA ASP A 110 -6.57 -8.80 -28.39
C ASP A 110 -5.88 -7.97 -27.29
N LYS A 111 -4.61 -7.60 -27.53
CA LYS A 111 -3.73 -6.74 -26.72
C LYS A 111 -4.10 -6.59 -25.25
N ARG A 112 -3.28 -7.07 -24.30
CA ARG A 112 -2.97 -6.27 -23.07
C ARG A 112 -2.04 -6.94 -22.08
N HIS A 113 -1.13 -6.08 -21.60
CA HIS A 113 -0.25 -6.16 -20.44
C HIS A 113 0.56 -7.46 -20.26
N PRO A 114 1.88 -7.34 -20.04
CA PRO A 114 2.74 -8.50 -19.89
C PRO A 114 2.30 -9.36 -18.71
N ARG A 115 2.57 -10.67 -18.83
CA ARG A 115 2.55 -11.58 -17.69
C ARG A 115 3.62 -11.16 -16.70
N MET A 116 3.28 -11.20 -15.42
CA MET A 116 4.17 -10.73 -14.35
C MET A 116 4.69 -11.92 -13.57
N TYR A 117 6.01 -12.01 -13.43
CA TYR A 117 6.69 -13.01 -12.63
C TYR A 117 7.60 -12.32 -11.61
N PHE A 118 7.64 -12.85 -10.40
CA PHE A 118 8.40 -12.31 -9.27
C PHE A 118 9.36 -13.40 -8.78
N LEU A 119 10.66 -13.09 -8.69
CA LEU A 119 11.74 -14.01 -8.32
C LEU A 119 12.67 -13.39 -7.27
#